data_AF-A0A424YAR0-F1
#
_entry.id   AF-A0A424YAR0-F1
#
_cell.length_a   1.000
_cell.length_b   1.000
_cell.length_c   1.000
_cell.angle_alpha   90.00
_cell.angle_beta   90.00
_cell.angle_gamma   90.00
#
_symmetry.space_group_name_H-M   'P 1'
#
loop_
_entity.id
_entity.type
_entity.pdbx_description
1 polymer ?
#
loop_
_entity_poly.entity_id
_entity_poly.type
_entity_poly.pdbx_seq_one_letter_code
_entity_poly.pdbx_strand_id
1 'polypeptide(L)'
;MATLGILVGVITGIILINWASRRKIIEVDEASIEKAQEEDTHCEFEDREEEEPRRPMMPESIEALSLHLALLGGAIGIGYFLLEGLIYLERVLFLPLGWEGIMDYLPLFPLAMLGGIVIQYIFKHIFKNNLVIDRKQINRLQGLSLDILIVAALGSLDLQVLGQYWEAIVLLALIGILWNLLAFALLAPRMIKNYWFQRGIGDYGQSMGMVAMGLLLIRVADPQNRSDALTAFGYKQLLFEPVVGGGLFTSASMPLIAQLGAGTILWVVGLVMLFWLILGFNLRRKIA
;
A
#
# COMPACT_ATOMS: atom_id res chain seq x y z
N MET A 1 10.13 -14.01 -2.90
CA MET A 1 10.14 -13.17 -4.11
C MET A 1 10.21 -11.67 -3.82
N ALA A 2 9.59 -11.17 -2.74
CA ALA A 2 9.54 -9.73 -2.44
C ALA A 2 10.89 -9.00 -2.43
N THR A 3 11.96 -9.62 -1.89
CA THR A 3 13.31 -9.02 -1.84
C THR A 3 13.91 -8.79 -3.23
N LEU A 4 13.76 -9.78 -4.13
CA LEU A 4 14.21 -9.67 -5.51
C LEU A 4 13.41 -8.60 -6.27
N GLY A 5 12.09 -8.54 -6.04
CA GLY A 5 11.23 -7.50 -6.59
C GLY A 5 11.66 -6.09 -6.16
N ILE A 6 11.95 -5.88 -4.86
CA ILE A 6 12.43 -4.59 -4.34
C ILE A 6 13.77 -4.21 -5.00
N LEU A 7 14.76 -5.12 -5.01
CA LEU A 7 16.08 -4.83 -5.60
C LEU A 7 15.97 -4.48 -7.09
N VAL A 8 15.29 -5.32 -7.87
CA VAL A 8 15.08 -5.06 -9.29
C VAL A 8 14.28 -3.78 -9.48
N GLY A 9 13.23 -3.56 -8.69
CA GLY A 9 12.38 -2.37 -8.72
C GLY A 9 13.12 -1.07 -8.44
N VAL A 10 14.03 -1.06 -7.46
CA VAL A 10 14.89 0.12 -7.17
C VAL A 10 15.80 0.40 -8.34
N ILE A 11 16.53 -0.61 -8.80
CA ILE A 11 17.52 -0.45 -9.87
C ILE A 11 16.83 0.03 -11.15
N THR A 12 15.78 -0.66 -11.58
CA THR A 12 15.02 -0.31 -12.78
C THR A 12 14.27 1.01 -12.63
N GLY A 13 13.71 1.31 -11.46
CA GLY A 13 13.03 2.58 -11.17
C GLY A 13 13.98 3.77 -11.30
N ILE A 14 15.18 3.68 -10.73
CA ILE A 14 16.22 4.72 -10.87
C ILE A 14 16.66 4.87 -12.33
N ILE A 15 16.82 3.75 -13.06
CA ILE A 15 17.13 3.79 -14.50
C ILE A 15 16.03 4.53 -15.29
N LEU A 16 14.76 4.24 -15.00
CA LEU A 16 13.61 4.91 -15.64
C LEU A 16 13.57 6.41 -15.33
N ILE A 17 13.83 6.80 -14.07
CA ILE A 17 13.91 8.21 -13.66
C ILE A 17 15.04 8.92 -14.40
N ASN A 18 16.23 8.33 -14.44
CA ASN A 18 17.36 8.88 -15.18
C ASN A 18 17.07 9.03 -16.68
N TRP A 19 16.39 8.06 -17.27
CA TRP A 19 15.96 8.11 -18.67
C TRP A 19 14.94 9.25 -18.91
N ALA A 20 13.97 9.42 -18.03
CA ALA A 20 12.94 10.44 -18.16
C ALA A 20 13.47 11.86 -17.88
N SER A 21 14.40 12.01 -16.95
CA SER A 21 15.14 13.26 -16.71
C SER A 21 15.93 13.68 -17.97
N ARG A 22 16.66 12.77 -18.60
CA ARG A 22 17.39 13.05 -19.86
C ARG A 22 16.48 13.45 -21.03
N ARG A 23 15.21 13.02 -21.01
CA ARG A 23 14.20 13.37 -22.01
C ARG A 23 13.34 14.57 -21.64
N LYS A 24 13.65 15.27 -20.53
CA LYS A 24 12.88 16.41 -20.01
C LYS A 24 11.40 16.09 -19.76
N ILE A 25 11.07 14.82 -19.48
CA ILE A 25 9.71 14.39 -19.15
C ILE A 25 9.33 14.82 -17.71
N ILE A 26 10.34 15.00 -16.86
CA ILE A 26 10.20 15.34 -15.43
C ILE A 26 10.39 16.85 -15.17
N GLU A 27 10.90 17.63 -16.13
CA GLU A 27 11.10 19.08 -15.93
C GLU A 27 9.74 19.79 -15.78
N VAL A 28 9.43 20.17 -14.54
CA VAL A 28 8.37 21.10 -14.21
C VAL A 28 8.90 22.49 -14.50
N ASP A 29 8.30 23.15 -15.48
CA ASP A 29 8.60 24.51 -15.94
C ASP A 29 8.67 25.50 -14.76
N GLU A 30 9.72 26.34 -14.71
CA GLU A 30 9.94 27.31 -13.62
C GLU A 30 8.76 28.29 -13.49
N ALA A 31 8.06 28.58 -14.59
CA ALA A 31 6.85 29.40 -14.61
C ALA A 31 5.63 28.76 -13.91
N SER A 32 5.65 27.45 -13.67
CA SER A 32 4.60 26.74 -12.91
C SER A 32 4.80 26.87 -11.40
N ILE A 33 6.01 27.25 -10.97
CA ILE A 33 6.39 27.42 -9.56
C ILE A 33 5.72 28.67 -8.97
N GLU A 34 5.74 29.79 -9.69
CA GLU A 34 5.12 31.04 -9.24
C GLU A 34 3.59 30.93 -9.11
N LYS A 35 2.93 30.21 -10.02
CA LYS A 35 1.46 30.03 -9.96
C LYS A 35 1.00 29.09 -8.85
N ALA A 36 1.76 28.03 -8.57
CA ALA A 36 1.43 27.11 -7.48
C ALA A 36 1.70 27.72 -6.09
N GLN A 37 2.64 28.66 -5.98
CA GLN A 37 2.92 29.37 -4.72
C GLN A 37 1.84 30.39 -4.32
N GLU A 38 1.05 30.91 -5.28
CA GLU A 38 -0.06 31.83 -4.97
C GLU A 38 -1.37 31.12 -4.61
N GLU A 39 -1.59 29.88 -5.09
CA GLU A 39 -2.88 29.18 -4.89
C GLU A 39 -2.90 28.18 -3.72
N ASP A 40 -1.74 27.74 -3.19
CA ASP A 40 -1.68 26.58 -2.28
C ASP A 40 -1.15 26.86 -0.86
N THR A 41 -1.70 27.89 -0.21
CA THR A 41 -1.46 28.16 1.22
C THR A 41 -2.13 27.12 2.15
N HIS A 42 -2.84 26.12 1.63
CA HIS A 42 -3.63 25.21 2.48
C HIS A 42 -3.69 23.77 1.97
N CYS A 43 -2.55 23.09 1.74
CA CYS A 43 -2.47 21.63 1.75
C CYS A 43 -1.02 21.13 1.88
N GLU A 44 -0.23 21.70 2.80
CA GLU A 44 1.03 21.08 3.19
C GLU A 44 0.71 19.83 4.03
N PHE A 45 0.90 18.63 3.43
CA PHE A 45 1.37 17.52 4.23
C PHE A 45 2.80 17.86 4.63
N GLU A 46 2.92 18.60 5.74
CA GLU A 46 4.18 18.90 6.39
C GLU A 46 4.88 17.56 6.74
N ASP A 47 5.73 17.08 5.83
CA ASP A 47 7.05 16.58 6.21
C ASP A 47 7.94 17.80 6.55
N ARG A 48 7.42 18.72 7.38
CA ARG A 48 8.32 19.42 8.28
C ARG A 48 8.73 18.36 9.28
N GLU A 49 9.99 17.94 9.16
CA GLU A 49 10.81 17.87 10.36
C GLU A 49 10.76 19.26 11.02
N GLU A 50 9.64 19.60 11.65
CA GLU A 50 9.69 20.62 12.68
C GLU A 50 10.62 19.99 13.71
N GLU A 51 11.79 20.59 13.84
CA GLU A 51 12.60 20.48 15.04
C GLU A 51 11.68 20.90 16.20
N GLU A 52 10.83 19.98 16.66
CA GLU A 52 10.08 20.18 17.89
C GLU A 52 11.14 20.53 18.94
N PRO A 53 10.92 21.61 19.72
CA PRO A 53 11.87 22.00 20.73
C PRO A 53 12.10 20.78 21.60
N ARG A 54 13.36 20.30 21.66
CA ARG A 54 13.76 19.10 22.40
C ARG A 54 13.14 19.16 23.79
N ARG A 55 11.99 18.51 23.98
CA ARG A 55 11.43 18.37 25.31
C ARG A 55 12.40 17.48 26.07
N PRO A 56 12.92 17.91 27.22
CA PRO A 56 13.87 17.12 27.98
C PRO A 56 13.25 15.75 28.25
N MET A 57 14.00 14.70 27.92
CA MET A 57 13.61 13.32 28.18
C MET A 57 13.46 13.15 29.70
N MET A 58 12.22 13.24 30.19
CA MET A 58 11.88 12.82 31.54
C MET A 58 11.63 11.30 31.57
N PRO A 59 11.60 10.67 32.77
CA PRO A 59 11.55 9.21 32.94
C PRO A 59 10.29 8.51 32.40
N GLU A 60 9.35 9.23 31.77
CA GLU A 60 8.04 8.79 31.25
C GLU A 60 8.10 7.82 30.04
N SER A 61 9.29 7.43 29.58
CA SER A 61 9.48 6.64 28.35
C SER A 61 8.77 5.27 28.33
N ILE A 62 8.62 4.61 29.49
CA ILE A 62 7.91 3.32 29.59
C ILE A 62 6.39 3.53 29.52
N GLU A 63 5.87 4.57 30.16
CA GLU A 63 4.44 4.90 30.13
C GLU A 63 4.01 5.31 28.71
N ALA A 64 4.84 6.09 28.01
CA ALA A 64 4.62 6.43 26.62
C ALA A 64 4.61 5.19 25.71
N LEU A 65 5.58 4.27 25.84
CA LEU A 65 5.61 3.04 25.04
C LEU A 65 4.40 2.14 25.33
N SER A 66 4.04 1.98 26.60
CA SER A 66 2.92 1.15 27.05
C SER A 66 1.59 1.68 26.50
N LEU A 67 1.42 3.01 26.45
CA LEU A 67 0.27 3.64 25.83
C LEU A 67 0.17 3.34 24.34
N HIS A 68 1.26 3.49 23.58
CA HIS A 68 1.25 3.20 22.13
C HIS A 68 1.00 1.71 21.84
N LEU A 69 1.55 0.82 22.68
CA LEU A 69 1.24 -0.61 22.64
C LEU A 69 -0.24 -0.87 22.95
N ALA A 70 -0.82 -0.20 23.94
CA ALA A 70 -2.24 -0.33 24.27
C ALA A 70 -3.13 0.18 23.13
N LEU A 71 -2.76 1.28 22.45
CA LEU A 71 -3.46 1.78 21.28
C LEU A 71 -3.39 0.78 20.12
N LEU A 72 -2.21 0.22 19.84
CA LEU A 72 -2.05 -0.78 18.78
C LEU A 72 -2.81 -2.08 19.11
N GLY A 73 -2.71 -2.56 20.35
CA GLY A 73 -3.46 -3.70 20.84
C GLY A 73 -4.98 -3.46 20.81
N GLY A 74 -5.42 -2.24 21.12
CA GLY A 74 -6.81 -1.82 20.97
C GLY A 74 -7.29 -1.87 19.52
N ALA A 75 -6.47 -1.40 18.57
CA ALA A 75 -6.80 -1.44 17.15
C ALA A 75 -6.96 -2.89 16.66
N ILE A 76 -6.03 -3.77 17.05
CA ILE A 76 -6.09 -5.20 16.75
C ILE A 76 -7.31 -5.84 17.41
N GLY A 77 -7.61 -5.50 18.67
CA GLY A 77 -8.77 -6.00 19.39
C GLY A 77 -10.09 -5.62 18.73
N ILE A 78 -10.25 -4.35 18.32
CA ILE A 78 -11.42 -3.91 17.53
C ILE A 78 -11.51 -4.70 16.22
N GLY A 79 -10.39 -4.84 15.50
CA GLY A 79 -10.35 -5.64 14.28
C GLY A 79 -10.75 -7.10 14.51
N TYR A 80 -10.34 -7.69 15.63
CA TYR A 80 -10.68 -9.05 16.01
C TYR A 80 -12.17 -9.20 16.29
N PHE A 81 -12.77 -8.29 17.06
CA PHE A 81 -14.21 -8.32 17.31
C PHE A 81 -15.03 -8.06 16.04
N LEU A 82 -14.54 -7.22 15.12
CA LEU A 82 -15.17 -7.05 13.81
C LEU A 82 -15.13 -8.36 13.00
N LEU A 83 -14.02 -9.09 13.04
CA LEU A 83 -13.87 -10.36 12.33
C LEU A 83 -14.81 -11.42 12.90
N GLU A 84 -14.79 -11.58 14.22
CA GLU A 84 -15.63 -12.55 14.91
C GLU A 84 -17.13 -12.22 14.72
N GLY A 85 -17.48 -10.93 14.73
CA GLY A 85 -18.83 -10.48 14.42
C GLY A 85 -19.27 -10.83 13.00
N LEU A 86 -18.35 -10.70 12.03
CA LEU A 86 -18.62 -11.05 10.64
C LEU A 86 -18.77 -12.57 10.44
N ILE A 87 -17.91 -13.36 11.08
CA ILE A 87 -18.00 -14.84 11.08
C ILE A 87 -19.31 -15.29 11.74
N TYR A 88 -19.66 -14.71 12.88
CA TYR A 88 -20.92 -15.01 13.56
C TYR A 88 -22.13 -14.69 12.68
N LEU A 89 -22.12 -13.53 12.02
CA LEU A 89 -23.19 -13.12 11.12
C LEU A 89 -23.30 -14.06 9.92
N GLU A 90 -22.17 -14.50 9.35
CA GLU A 90 -22.12 -15.51 8.29
C GLU A 90 -22.80 -16.81 8.72
N ARG A 91 -22.46 -17.31 9.92
CA ARG A 91 -23.00 -18.55 10.48
C ARG A 91 -24.50 -18.50 10.74
N VAL A 92 -25.02 -17.36 11.20
CA VAL A 92 -26.44 -17.22 11.53
C VAL A 92 -27.30 -16.92 10.31
N LEU A 93 -26.81 -16.08 9.39
CA LEU A 93 -27.63 -15.59 8.28
C LEU A 93 -27.38 -16.33 6.97
N PHE A 94 -26.12 -16.66 6.64
CA PHE A 94 -25.74 -17.08 5.30
C PHE A 94 -25.57 -18.60 5.19
N LEU A 95 -25.01 -19.27 6.20
CA LEU A 95 -24.89 -20.74 6.20
C LEU A 95 -26.25 -21.46 6.07
N PRO A 96 -27.34 -21.02 6.74
CA PRO A 96 -28.66 -21.64 6.55
C PRO A 96 -29.25 -21.46 5.14
N LEU A 97 -28.73 -20.49 4.38
CA LEU A 97 -29.11 -20.23 2.98
C LEU A 97 -28.27 -21.04 1.98
N GLY A 98 -27.37 -21.92 2.45
CA GLY A 98 -26.51 -22.74 1.60
C GLY A 98 -25.23 -22.05 1.15
N TRP A 99 -24.81 -20.97 1.83
CA TRP A 99 -23.53 -20.30 1.57
C TRP A 99 -22.36 -21.10 2.17
N GLU A 100 -21.33 -21.36 1.37
CA GLU A 100 -20.07 -21.92 1.85
C GLU A 100 -19.32 -20.83 2.61
N GLY A 101 -19.09 -21.01 3.92
CA GLY A 101 -18.49 -19.98 4.77
C GLY A 101 -17.12 -19.53 4.27
N ILE A 102 -16.98 -18.23 3.97
CA ILE A 102 -15.76 -17.61 3.46
C ILE A 102 -15.13 -16.68 4.50
N MET A 103 -15.90 -16.19 5.47
CA MET A 103 -15.41 -15.18 6.42
C MET A 103 -14.33 -15.74 7.38
N ASP A 104 -14.30 -17.05 7.61
CA ASP A 104 -13.25 -17.72 8.39
C ASP A 104 -11.85 -17.58 7.74
N TYR A 105 -11.78 -17.31 6.43
CA TYR A 105 -10.51 -17.10 5.71
C TYR A 105 -10.06 -15.64 5.66
N LEU A 106 -10.87 -14.71 6.19
CA LEU A 106 -10.59 -13.30 6.12
C LEU A 106 -9.42 -12.95 7.07
N PRO A 107 -8.37 -12.27 6.59
CA PRO A 107 -7.24 -11.91 7.43
C PRO A 107 -7.65 -10.85 8.44
N LEU A 108 -7.06 -10.92 9.63
CA LEU A 108 -7.29 -9.94 10.69
C LEU A 108 -6.74 -8.54 10.34
N PHE A 109 -5.66 -8.47 9.55
CA PHE A 109 -4.93 -7.22 9.31
C PHE A 109 -5.79 -6.08 8.73
N PRO A 110 -6.58 -6.26 7.64
CA PRO A 110 -7.44 -5.19 7.12
C PRO A 110 -8.48 -4.70 8.14
N LEU A 111 -8.99 -5.59 8.99
CA LEU A 111 -9.95 -5.23 10.03
C LEU A 111 -9.25 -4.51 11.20
N ALA A 112 -8.01 -4.88 11.53
CA ALA A 112 -7.18 -4.15 12.47
C ALA A 112 -6.84 -2.73 11.97
N MET A 113 -6.64 -2.53 10.65
CA MET A 113 -6.52 -1.19 10.07
C MET A 113 -7.77 -0.34 10.29
N LEU A 114 -8.97 -0.92 10.09
CA LEU A 114 -10.23 -0.24 10.42
C LEU A 114 -10.30 0.10 11.91
N GLY A 115 -9.86 -0.82 12.78
CA GLY A 115 -9.72 -0.55 14.22
C GLY A 115 -8.81 0.64 14.52
N GLY A 116 -7.69 0.77 13.79
CA GLY A 116 -6.80 1.94 13.89
C GLY A 116 -7.48 3.25 13.49
N ILE A 117 -8.27 3.24 12.41
CA ILE A 117 -9.07 4.41 11.98
C ILE A 117 -10.10 4.77 13.05
N VAL A 118 -10.77 3.78 13.65
CA VAL A 118 -11.75 4.00 14.74
C VAL A 118 -11.08 4.64 15.95
N ILE A 119 -9.92 4.13 16.37
CA ILE A 119 -9.15 4.73 17.47
C ILE A 119 -8.75 6.16 17.12
N GLN A 120 -8.20 6.39 15.93
CA GLN A 120 -7.81 7.74 15.51
C GLN A 120 -9.01 8.70 15.50
N TYR A 121 -10.16 8.24 15.03
CA TYR A 121 -11.40 9.02 15.01
C TYR A 121 -11.88 9.38 16.42
N ILE A 122 -11.90 8.41 17.33
CA ILE A 122 -12.26 8.60 18.75
C ILE A 122 -11.34 9.63 19.40
N PHE A 123 -10.03 9.52 19.18
CA PHE A 123 -9.05 10.42 19.79
C PHE A 123 -9.14 11.85 19.27
N LYS A 124 -9.40 12.00 17.98
CA LYS A 124 -9.59 13.31 17.35
C LYS A 124 -10.86 14.01 17.84
N HIS A 125 -11.98 13.30 17.93
CA HIS A 125 -13.29 13.91 18.20
C HIS A 125 -13.69 13.91 19.68
N ILE A 126 -13.40 12.84 20.41
CA ILE A 126 -13.82 12.68 21.80
C ILE A 126 -12.78 13.28 22.74
N PHE A 127 -11.50 13.00 22.50
CA PHE A 127 -10.41 13.44 23.37
C PHE A 127 -9.76 14.76 22.94
N LYS A 128 -10.24 15.41 21.87
CA LYS A 128 -9.74 16.69 21.33
C LYS A 128 -8.20 16.70 21.15
N ASN A 129 -7.60 15.59 20.70
CA ASN A 129 -6.15 15.42 20.60
C ASN A 129 -5.35 15.58 21.92
N ASN A 130 -5.97 15.42 23.10
CA ASN A 130 -5.25 15.49 24.38
C ASN A 130 -4.21 14.36 24.55
N LEU A 131 -4.28 13.29 23.75
CA LEU A 131 -3.20 12.31 23.64
C LEU A 131 -2.36 12.61 22.40
N VAL A 132 -1.09 12.92 22.65
CA VAL A 132 -0.07 13.07 21.61
C VAL A 132 0.35 11.65 21.20
N ILE A 133 -0.22 11.16 20.09
CA ILE A 133 0.30 9.96 19.43
C ILE A 133 1.64 10.35 18.81
N ASP A 134 2.74 9.84 19.38
CA ASP A 134 4.08 10.09 18.88
C ASP A 134 4.37 9.19 17.67
N ARG A 135 4.45 9.83 16.50
CA ARG A 135 4.77 9.17 15.23
C ARG A 135 6.12 8.44 15.27
N LYS A 136 7.11 8.95 16.01
CA LYS A 136 8.42 8.31 16.15
C LYS A 136 8.32 7.00 16.93
N GLN A 137 7.51 6.95 17.99
CA GLN A 137 7.28 5.70 18.75
C GLN A 137 6.53 4.67 17.91
N ILE A 138 5.49 5.10 17.19
CA ILE A 138 4.76 4.21 16.26
C ILE A 138 5.69 3.65 15.18
N ASN A 139 6.53 4.49 14.56
CA ASN A 139 7.49 4.04 13.55
C ASN A 139 8.53 3.06 14.11
N ARG A 140 8.99 3.24 15.36
CA ARG A 140 9.90 2.30 16.03
C ARG A 140 9.23 0.95 16.29
N LEU A 141 7.99 0.96 16.76
CA LEU A 141 7.21 -0.26 17.01
C LEU A 141 6.88 -0.99 15.69
N GLN A 142 6.59 -0.24 14.62
CA GLN A 142 6.44 -0.77 13.27
C GLN A 142 7.74 -1.43 12.80
N GLY A 143 8.90 -0.78 12.97
CA GLY A 143 10.21 -1.34 12.65
C GLY A 143 10.46 -2.67 13.35
N LEU A 144 10.25 -2.71 14.68
CA LEU A 144 10.39 -3.94 15.47
C LEU A 144 9.42 -5.05 15.01
N SER A 145 8.18 -4.68 14.68
CA SER A 145 7.19 -5.62 14.14
C SER A 145 7.61 -6.19 12.79
N LEU A 146 8.18 -5.35 11.92
CA LEU A 146 8.73 -5.77 10.63
C LEU A 146 9.92 -6.71 10.79
N ASP A 147 10.83 -6.44 11.74
CA ASP A 147 11.98 -7.31 12.01
C ASP A 147 11.51 -8.70 12.48
N ILE A 148 10.56 -8.75 13.42
CA ILE A 148 9.97 -10.02 13.88
C ILE A 148 9.29 -10.76 12.71
N LEU A 149 8.54 -10.04 11.87
CA LEU A 149 7.88 -10.62 10.70
C LEU A 149 8.89 -11.19 9.70
N ILE A 150 10.01 -10.50 9.45
CA ILE A 150 11.08 -10.98 8.56
C ILE A 150 11.70 -12.26 9.14
N VAL A 151 12.03 -12.27 10.43
CA VAL A 151 12.60 -13.46 11.09
C VAL A 151 11.64 -14.65 11.04
N ALA A 152 10.35 -14.43 11.35
CA ALA A 152 9.33 -15.46 11.28
C ALA A 152 9.11 -15.98 9.85
N ALA A 153 9.11 -15.07 8.86
CA ALA A 153 9.02 -15.43 7.44
C ALA A 153 10.22 -16.29 7.01
N LEU A 154 11.44 -15.87 7.36
CA LEU A 154 12.65 -16.65 7.05
C LEU A 154 12.65 -18.01 7.75
N GLY A 155 12.19 -18.07 9.00
CA GLY A 155 12.10 -19.31 9.77
C GLY A 155 11.04 -20.29 9.29
N SER A 156 9.99 -19.82 8.60
CA SER A 156 8.91 -20.64 8.05
C SER A 156 9.13 -21.09 6.60
N LEU A 157 10.22 -20.65 5.96
CA LEU A 157 10.56 -21.06 4.60
C LEU A 157 11.02 -22.52 4.54
N ASP A 158 10.32 -23.32 3.74
CA ASP A 158 10.75 -24.68 3.40
C ASP A 158 11.71 -24.65 2.19
N LEU A 159 12.99 -24.93 2.47
CA LEU A 159 14.03 -24.98 1.44
C LEU A 159 13.85 -26.13 0.44
N GLN A 160 13.17 -27.21 0.81
CA GLN A 160 12.89 -28.32 -0.09
C GLN A 160 11.86 -27.92 -1.14
N VAL A 161 10.78 -27.24 -0.72
CA VAL A 161 9.78 -26.68 -1.63
C VAL A 161 10.43 -25.65 -2.57
N LEU A 162 11.31 -24.81 -2.04
CA LEU A 162 12.06 -23.84 -2.86
C LEU A 162 12.91 -24.55 -3.93
N GLY A 163 13.63 -25.62 -3.55
CA GLY A 163 14.45 -26.40 -4.47
C GLY A 163 13.63 -27.19 -5.50
N GLN A 164 12.43 -27.66 -5.14
CA GLN A 164 11.55 -28.39 -6.06
C GLN A 164 10.89 -27.48 -7.10
N TYR A 165 10.50 -26.26 -6.70
CA TYR A 165 9.72 -25.34 -7.54
C TYR A 165 10.51 -24.11 -7.99
N TRP A 166 11.85 -24.15 -7.95
CA TRP A 166 12.69 -22.99 -8.26
C TRP A 166 12.44 -22.42 -9.66
N GLU A 167 12.21 -23.30 -10.66
CA GLU A 167 11.91 -22.90 -12.03
C GLU A 167 10.62 -22.08 -12.12
N ALA A 168 9.55 -22.57 -11.49
CA ALA A 168 8.26 -21.87 -11.46
C ALA A 168 8.37 -20.52 -10.74
N ILE A 169 9.12 -20.46 -9.63
CA ILE A 169 9.33 -19.23 -8.87
C ILE A 169 10.10 -18.19 -9.70
N VAL A 170 11.17 -18.60 -10.40
CA VAL A 170 11.95 -17.71 -11.26
C VAL A 170 11.11 -17.23 -12.44
N LEU A 171 10.35 -18.14 -13.08
CA LEU A 171 9.47 -17.79 -14.19
C LEU A 171 8.41 -16.77 -13.77
N LEU A 172 7.73 -16.99 -12.64
CA LEU A 172 6.74 -16.06 -12.11
C LEU A 172 7.36 -14.70 -11.76
N ALA A 173 8.55 -14.68 -11.17
CA ALA A 173 9.26 -13.45 -10.88
C ALA A 173 9.60 -12.67 -12.17
N LEU A 174 10.14 -13.34 -13.19
CA LEU A 174 10.48 -12.71 -14.47
C LEU A 174 9.25 -12.17 -15.20
N ILE A 175 8.15 -12.95 -15.25
CA ILE A 175 6.90 -12.52 -15.87
C ILE A 175 6.32 -11.32 -15.11
N GLY A 176 6.32 -11.35 -13.78
CA GLY A 176 5.84 -10.23 -12.96
C GLY A 176 6.65 -8.94 -13.17
N ILE A 177 7.98 -9.05 -13.18
CA ILE A 177 8.88 -7.93 -13.47
C ILE A 177 8.61 -7.37 -14.87
N LEU A 178 8.54 -8.24 -15.88
CA LEU A 178 8.31 -7.84 -17.26
C LEU A 178 6.94 -7.17 -17.42
N TRP A 179 5.90 -7.74 -16.80
CA TRP A 179 4.56 -7.17 -16.80
C TRP A 179 4.54 -5.77 -16.20
N ASN A 180 5.13 -5.57 -15.02
CA ASN A 180 5.18 -4.26 -14.36
C ASN A 180 5.93 -3.23 -15.20
N LEU A 181 7.06 -3.63 -15.81
CA LEU A 181 7.84 -2.75 -16.66
C LEU A 181 7.07 -2.36 -17.94
N LEU A 182 6.40 -3.32 -18.58
CA LEU A 182 5.56 -3.08 -19.76
C LEU A 182 4.31 -2.26 -19.42
N ALA A 183 3.66 -2.52 -18.29
CA ALA A 183 2.53 -1.74 -17.81
C ALA A 183 2.95 -0.28 -17.57
N PHE A 184 4.09 -0.05 -16.92
CA PHE A 184 4.62 1.30 -16.75
C PHE A 184 4.97 1.96 -18.09
N ALA A 185 5.75 1.29 -18.94
CA ALA A 185 6.24 1.89 -20.19
C ALA A 185 5.14 2.09 -21.26
N LEU A 186 4.13 1.21 -21.29
CA LEU A 186 3.11 1.22 -22.35
C LEU A 186 1.76 1.73 -21.87
N LEU A 187 1.29 1.33 -20.68
CA LEU A 187 -0.06 1.65 -20.20
C LEU A 187 -0.08 3.00 -19.46
N ALA A 188 0.90 3.29 -18.59
CA ALA A 188 0.93 4.55 -17.84
C ALA A 188 0.84 5.81 -18.74
N PRO A 189 1.66 6.00 -19.79
CA PRO A 189 1.54 7.16 -20.68
C PRO A 189 0.24 7.14 -21.51
N ARG A 190 -0.42 5.99 -21.59
CA ARG A 190 -1.66 5.80 -22.36
C ARG A 190 -2.93 5.95 -21.55
N MET A 191 -2.87 5.85 -20.23
CA MET A 191 -4.02 5.93 -19.32
C MET A 191 -3.97 7.19 -18.43
N ILE A 192 -2.76 7.65 -18.09
CA ILE A 192 -2.57 8.84 -17.24
C ILE A 192 -2.27 10.03 -18.15
N LYS A 193 -3.07 11.10 -18.03
CA LYS A 193 -2.93 12.30 -18.87
C LYS A 193 -1.85 13.26 -18.36
N ASN A 194 -2.00 13.69 -17.11
CA ASN A 194 -1.12 14.69 -16.49
C ASN A 194 -0.06 13.99 -15.65
N TYR A 195 1.19 14.43 -15.77
CA TYR A 195 2.32 13.92 -14.97
C TYR A 195 2.39 12.39 -14.94
N TRP A 196 2.16 11.77 -16.09
CA TRP A 196 2.03 10.31 -16.22
C TRP A 196 3.24 9.57 -15.68
N PHE A 197 4.43 10.18 -15.77
CA PHE A 197 5.66 9.59 -15.28
C PHE A 197 5.71 9.64 -13.75
N GLN A 198 5.53 10.82 -13.14
CA GLN A 198 5.56 11.02 -11.68
C GLN A 198 4.48 10.19 -10.98
N ARG A 199 3.28 10.11 -11.56
CA ARG A 199 2.18 9.30 -11.04
C ARG A 199 2.39 7.81 -11.29
N GLY A 200 2.85 7.44 -12.48
CA GLY A 200 3.07 6.05 -12.86
C GLY A 200 4.24 5.39 -12.13
N ILE A 201 5.30 6.14 -11.79
CA ILE A 201 6.52 5.56 -11.20
C ILE A 201 6.28 5.11 -9.76
N GLY A 202 5.35 5.75 -9.05
CA GLY A 202 4.85 5.29 -7.76
C GLY A 202 4.16 3.94 -7.84
N ASP A 203 3.24 3.80 -8.80
CA ASP A 203 2.51 2.55 -9.03
C ASP A 203 3.44 1.42 -9.49
N TYR A 204 4.44 1.75 -10.30
CA TYR A 204 5.51 0.84 -10.68
C TYR A 204 6.29 0.36 -9.45
N GLY A 205 6.79 1.29 -8.63
CA GLY A 205 7.57 0.97 -7.43
C GLY A 205 6.78 0.12 -6.42
N GLN A 206 5.51 0.43 -6.22
CA GLN A 206 4.62 -0.37 -5.38
C GLN A 206 4.43 -1.78 -5.95
N SER A 207 4.18 -1.91 -7.26
CA SER A 207 3.93 -3.22 -7.90
C SER A 207 5.17 -4.11 -7.93
N MET A 208 6.36 -3.52 -7.90
CA MET A 208 7.63 -4.24 -7.81
C MET A 208 7.99 -4.64 -6.39
N GLY A 209 7.41 -4.00 -5.37
CA GLY A 209 7.76 -4.25 -3.98
C GLY A 209 6.62 -3.90 -3.04
N MET A 210 6.69 -2.72 -2.45
CA MET A 210 5.79 -2.26 -1.40
C MET A 210 5.59 -0.76 -1.49
N VAL A 211 4.61 -0.22 -0.77
CA VAL A 211 4.30 1.22 -0.81
C VAL A 211 5.49 2.12 -0.55
N ALA A 212 6.32 1.77 0.44
CA ALA A 212 7.53 2.52 0.74
C ALA A 212 8.43 2.69 -0.49
N MET A 213 8.48 1.67 -1.36
CA MET A 213 9.24 1.72 -2.60
C MET A 213 8.62 2.66 -3.64
N GLY A 214 7.29 2.64 -3.78
CA GLY A 214 6.56 3.60 -4.62
C GLY A 214 6.75 5.05 -4.15
N LEU A 215 6.60 5.30 -2.85
CA LEU A 215 6.81 6.61 -2.23
C LEU A 215 8.26 7.10 -2.42
N LEU A 216 9.25 6.21 -2.28
CA LEU A 216 10.65 6.54 -2.52
C LEU A 216 10.86 7.01 -3.96
N LEU A 217 10.37 6.26 -4.96
CA LEU A 217 10.54 6.65 -6.37
C LEU A 217 9.79 7.95 -6.72
N ILE A 218 8.59 8.16 -6.15
CA ILE A 218 7.89 9.44 -6.30
C ILE A 218 8.75 10.58 -5.74
N ARG A 219 9.30 10.45 -4.53
CA ARG A 219 10.15 11.50 -3.94
C ARG A 219 11.42 11.79 -4.75
N VAL A 220 11.96 10.80 -5.45
CA VAL A 220 13.10 11.00 -6.34
C VAL A 220 12.67 11.67 -7.65
N ALA A 221 11.49 11.32 -8.18
CA ALA A 221 10.98 11.85 -9.44
C ALA A 221 10.28 13.21 -9.32
N ASP A 222 9.70 13.52 -8.17
CA ASP A 222 8.97 14.76 -7.87
C ASP A 222 9.17 15.15 -6.38
N PRO A 223 10.36 15.65 -6.01
CA PRO A 223 10.70 15.90 -4.61
C PRO A 223 9.84 16.95 -3.93
N GLN A 224 9.36 17.94 -4.69
CA GLN A 224 8.50 19.02 -4.19
C GLN A 224 7.00 18.72 -4.39
N ASN A 225 6.63 17.50 -4.81
CA ASN A 225 5.25 17.07 -5.08
C ASN A 225 4.46 18.03 -6.01
N ARG A 226 5.12 18.66 -7.00
CA ARG A 226 4.47 19.64 -7.89
C ARG A 226 3.43 19.01 -8.81
N SER A 227 3.47 17.70 -8.99
CA SER A 227 2.55 16.94 -9.84
C SER A 227 1.33 16.38 -9.09
N ASP A 228 1.23 16.63 -7.78
CA ASP A 228 0.34 15.96 -6.84
C ASP A 228 0.44 14.43 -6.86
N ALA A 229 1.55 13.88 -7.36
CA ALA A 229 1.71 12.44 -7.48
C ALA A 229 1.71 11.77 -6.10
N LEU A 230 2.37 12.37 -5.10
CA LEU A 230 2.41 11.84 -3.74
C LEU A 230 1.01 11.83 -3.11
N THR A 231 0.29 12.95 -3.26
CA THR A 231 -1.07 13.14 -2.72
C THR A 231 -2.04 12.14 -3.35
N ALA A 232 -2.07 12.07 -4.68
CA ALA A 232 -2.95 11.14 -5.42
C ALA A 232 -2.64 9.68 -5.10
N PHE A 233 -1.36 9.34 -4.95
CA PHE A 233 -0.91 8.01 -4.59
C PHE A 233 -1.38 7.62 -3.17
N GLY A 234 -1.24 8.51 -2.19
CA GLY A 234 -1.69 8.28 -0.81
C GLY A 234 -3.20 8.02 -0.70
N TYR A 235 -4.03 8.84 -1.35
CA TYR A 235 -5.49 8.64 -1.36
C TYR A 235 -5.91 7.31 -1.96
N LYS A 236 -5.24 6.88 -3.04
CA LYS A 236 -5.50 5.57 -3.66
C LYS A 236 -5.19 4.43 -2.69
N GLN A 237 -4.13 4.56 -1.90
CA GLN A 237 -3.61 3.48 -1.08
C GLN A 237 -4.56 3.05 0.04
N LEU A 238 -5.33 4.00 0.59
CA LEU A 238 -6.34 3.72 1.61
C LEU A 238 -7.41 2.74 1.13
N LEU A 239 -7.80 2.82 -0.14
CA LEU A 239 -8.79 1.93 -0.74
C LEU A 239 -8.15 0.66 -1.34
N PHE A 240 -6.90 0.77 -1.80
CA PHE A 240 -6.22 -0.30 -2.53
C PHE A 240 -5.64 -1.38 -1.60
N GLU A 241 -4.93 -1.01 -0.53
CA GLU A 241 -4.22 -2.00 0.30
C GLU A 241 -5.14 -2.98 1.02
N PRO A 242 -6.21 -2.53 1.70
CA PRO A 242 -7.05 -3.44 2.45
C PRO A 242 -7.73 -4.48 1.54
N VAL A 243 -7.85 -4.21 0.24
CA VAL A 243 -8.49 -5.11 -0.72
C VAL A 243 -7.46 -6.00 -1.42
N VAL A 244 -6.44 -5.42 -2.05
CA VAL A 244 -5.53 -6.14 -2.98
C VAL A 244 -4.05 -6.05 -2.62
N GLY A 245 -3.63 -5.14 -1.72
CA GLY A 245 -2.24 -4.97 -1.30
C GLY A 245 -1.73 -6.00 -0.28
N GLY A 246 -2.30 -7.21 -0.28
CA GLY A 246 -2.13 -8.21 0.80
C GLY A 246 -3.36 -8.35 1.70
N GLY A 247 -4.42 -7.58 1.43
CA GLY A 247 -5.68 -7.61 2.15
C GLY A 247 -6.63 -8.72 1.72
N LEU A 248 -7.94 -8.43 1.68
CA LEU A 248 -9.02 -9.43 1.59
C LEU A 248 -8.90 -10.36 0.37
N PHE A 249 -8.63 -9.83 -0.83
CA PHE A 249 -8.59 -10.65 -2.04
C PHE A 249 -7.32 -11.50 -2.11
N THR A 250 -6.17 -10.92 -1.75
CA THR A 250 -4.87 -11.61 -1.81
C THR A 250 -4.83 -12.80 -0.84
N SER A 251 -5.37 -12.63 0.36
CA SER A 251 -5.48 -13.67 1.38
C SER A 251 -6.51 -14.74 1.01
N ALA A 252 -7.69 -14.32 0.52
CA ALA A 252 -8.74 -15.24 0.07
C ALA A 252 -8.39 -15.98 -1.23
N SER A 253 -7.36 -15.55 -1.97
CA SER A 253 -7.03 -16.10 -3.29
C SER A 253 -6.79 -17.62 -3.26
N MET A 254 -6.05 -18.15 -2.29
CA MET A 254 -5.79 -19.58 -2.18
C MET A 254 -7.05 -20.40 -1.88
N PRO A 255 -7.85 -20.08 -0.85
CA PRO A 255 -9.15 -20.71 -0.63
C PRO A 255 -10.08 -20.63 -1.85
N LEU A 256 -10.18 -19.46 -2.49
CA LEU A 256 -11.01 -19.26 -3.66
C LEU A 256 -10.54 -20.10 -4.86
N ILE A 257 -9.24 -20.25 -5.07
CA ILE A 257 -8.68 -21.13 -6.11
C ILE A 257 -8.98 -22.60 -5.79
N ALA A 258 -8.90 -23.00 -4.51
CA ALA A 258 -9.19 -24.36 -4.08
C ALA A 258 -10.67 -24.73 -4.27
N GLN A 259 -11.59 -23.80 -4.01
CA GLN A 259 -13.04 -24.02 -4.12
C GLN A 259 -13.56 -23.86 -5.57
N LEU A 260 -13.21 -22.76 -6.23
CA LEU A 260 -13.77 -22.38 -7.54
C LEU A 260 -12.91 -22.83 -8.73
N GLY A 261 -11.69 -23.28 -8.46
CA GLY A 261 -10.70 -23.67 -9.47
C GLY A 261 -9.91 -22.50 -10.04
N ALA A 262 -8.65 -22.75 -10.36
CA ALA A 262 -7.72 -21.74 -10.88
C ALA A 262 -8.20 -21.07 -12.18
N GLY A 263 -8.86 -21.82 -13.07
CA GLY A 263 -9.39 -21.29 -14.33
C GLY A 263 -10.48 -20.24 -14.12
N THR A 264 -11.39 -20.47 -13.18
CA THR A 264 -12.47 -19.54 -12.84
C THR A 264 -11.90 -18.24 -12.27
N ILE A 265 -10.97 -18.35 -11.31
CA ILE A 265 -10.32 -17.18 -10.71
C ILE A 265 -9.52 -16.39 -11.74
N LEU A 266 -8.81 -17.06 -12.65
CA LEU A 266 -8.10 -16.41 -13.74
C LEU A 266 -9.06 -15.60 -14.64
N TRP A 267 -10.21 -16.16 -14.99
CA TRP A 267 -11.23 -15.44 -15.77
C TRP A 267 -11.78 -14.23 -15.03
N VAL A 268 -12.11 -14.37 -13.74
CA VAL A 268 -12.63 -13.27 -12.92
C VAL A 268 -11.60 -12.14 -12.82
N VAL A 269 -10.36 -12.45 -12.46
CA VAL A 269 -9.29 -11.44 -12.37
C VAL A 269 -9.00 -10.82 -13.73
N GLY A 270 -9.03 -11.61 -14.81
CA GLY A 270 -8.89 -11.12 -16.18
C GLY A 270 -10.00 -10.13 -16.57
N LEU A 271 -11.25 -10.40 -16.21
CA LEU A 271 -12.38 -9.49 -16.44
C LEU A 271 -12.24 -8.20 -15.62
N VAL A 272 -11.84 -8.30 -14.35
CA VAL A 272 -11.58 -7.13 -13.50
C VAL A 272 -10.46 -6.28 -14.10
N MET A 273 -9.36 -6.90 -14.55
CA MET A 273 -8.27 -6.22 -15.24
C MET A 273 -8.76 -5.51 -16.51
N LEU A 274 -9.52 -6.21 -17.37
CA LEU A 274 -10.07 -5.63 -18.60
C LEU A 274 -11.00 -4.45 -18.31
N PHE A 275 -11.85 -4.57 -17.28
CA PHE A 275 -12.71 -3.47 -16.82
C PHE A 275 -11.89 -2.23 -16.46
N TRP A 276 -10.84 -2.37 -15.65
CA TRP A 276 -9.98 -1.25 -15.26
C TRP A 276 -9.18 -0.67 -16.42
N LEU A 277 -8.73 -1.51 -17.36
CA LEU A 277 -8.08 -1.04 -18.58
C LEU A 277 -9.02 -0.17 -19.41
N ILE A 278 -10.23 -0.69 -19.70
CA ILE A 278 -11.26 0.05 -20.47
C ILE A 278 -11.62 1.36 -19.77
N LEU A 279 -11.83 1.31 -18.45
CA LEU A 279 -12.14 2.50 -17.66
C LEU A 279 -11.03 3.55 -17.78
N GLY A 280 -9.76 3.16 -17.59
CA GLY A 280 -8.65 4.10 -17.65
C GLY A 280 -8.45 4.70 -19.05
N PHE A 281 -8.63 3.92 -20.12
CA PHE A 281 -8.62 4.45 -21.48
C PHE A 281 -9.77 5.44 -21.75
N ASN A 282 -10.97 5.16 -21.23
CA ASN A 282 -12.13 6.03 -21.38
C ASN A 282 -12.02 7.32 -20.56
N LEU A 283 -11.52 7.25 -19.32
CA LEU A 283 -11.30 8.41 -18.47
C LEU A 283 -10.30 9.38 -19.09
N ARG A 284 -9.22 8.86 -19.71
CA ARG A 284 -8.28 9.70 -20.45
C ARG A 284 -8.94 10.48 -21.57
N ARG A 285 -9.87 9.86 -22.30
CA ARG A 285 -10.60 10.51 -23.41
C ARG A 285 -11.55 11.62 -22.94
N LYS A 286 -12.18 11.46 -21.77
CA LYS A 286 -13.14 12.45 -21.24
C LYS A 286 -12.49 13.70 -20.64
N ILE A 287 -11.24 13.59 -20.20
CA ILE A 287 -10.46 14.70 -19.63
C ILE A 287 -9.74 15.49 -20.75
N ALA A 288 -9.74 14.99 -21.99
CA ALA A 288 -9.19 15.66 -23.19
C ALA A 288 -10.17 16.69 -23.76
#